data_AF-A0A2G9TFT4-F1
#
_entry.id   AF-A0A2G9TFT4-F1
#
_cell.length_a   1.000
_cell.length_b   1.000
_cell.length_c   1.000
_cell.angle_alpha   90.00
_cell.angle_beta   90.00
_cell.angle_gamma   90.00
#
_symmetry.space_group_name_H-M   'P 1'
#
loop_
_entity.id
_entity.type
_entity.pdbx_description
1 polymer ?
#
loop_
_entity_poly.entity_id
_entity_poly.type
_entity_poly.pdbx_seq_one_letter_code
_entity_poly.pdbx_strand_id
1 'polypeptide(L)'
;MCLFELSAVLNGFVFLRSLSLLGAALCFFIMFSTHWDYALVSIFLCVLIYKYVEWKGPQLLLLFSMPWSKELVDVRYLNLLNLASQLKAGKGLTVATSFLRGSLNSPDDRKRAEQIKSRMDFDMNQVRLRGFAKVLVHEENQIAGSMSTLIQSVGLGGLKPNTVLVSWPVHERGSSESSDSEYNTFA
;
A
#
# COMPACT_ATOMS: atom_id res chain seq x y z
N MET A 1 -14.39 -27.08 -14.62
CA MET A 1 -13.08 -27.32 -15.27
C MET A 1 -11.96 -26.45 -14.66
N CYS A 2 -12.08 -25.11 -14.59
CA CYS A 2 -11.08 -24.24 -13.93
C CYS A 2 -10.80 -24.53 -12.44
N LEU A 3 -11.80 -24.99 -11.67
CA LEU A 3 -11.63 -25.33 -10.24
C LEU A 3 -10.80 -26.61 -9.99
N PHE A 4 -10.71 -27.51 -10.97
CA PHE A 4 -9.97 -28.77 -10.86
C PHE A 4 -8.49 -28.58 -11.21
N GLU A 5 -8.21 -27.77 -12.23
CA GLU A 5 -6.86 -27.29 -12.60
C GLU A 5 -6.22 -26.48 -11.45
N LEU A 6 -6.99 -25.58 -10.81
CA LEU A 6 -6.48 -24.79 -9.68
C LEU A 6 -6.14 -25.68 -8.47
N SER A 7 -6.95 -26.72 -8.21
CA SER A 7 -6.68 -27.69 -7.13
C SER A 7 -5.46 -28.56 -7.43
N ALA A 8 -5.24 -28.97 -8.68
CA ALA A 8 -4.08 -29.75 -9.09
C ALA A 8 -2.77 -28.94 -9.01
N VAL A 9 -2.79 -27.67 -9.43
CA VAL A 9 -1.64 -26.75 -9.30
C VAL A 9 -1.36 -26.43 -7.83
N LEU A 10 -2.40 -26.21 -7.01
CA LEU A 10 -2.26 -25.96 -5.58
C LEU A 10 -1.73 -27.20 -4.84
N ASN A 11 -2.19 -28.40 -5.20
CA ASN A 11 -1.69 -29.67 -4.64
C ASN A 11 -0.24 -29.96 -5.06
N GLY A 12 0.13 -29.65 -6.31
CA GLY A 12 1.52 -29.71 -6.75
C GLY A 12 2.42 -28.76 -5.96
N PHE A 13 1.98 -27.52 -5.74
CA PHE A 13 2.71 -26.53 -4.95
C PHE A 13 2.85 -26.93 -3.48
N VAL A 14 1.81 -27.55 -2.90
CA VAL A 14 1.85 -28.11 -1.53
C VAL A 14 2.78 -29.31 -1.45
N PHE A 15 2.80 -30.19 -2.46
CA PHE A 15 3.68 -31.35 -2.50
C PHE A 15 5.15 -30.94 -2.62
N LEU A 16 5.47 -29.97 -3.48
CA LEU A 16 6.80 -29.36 -3.57
C LEU A 16 7.23 -28.68 -2.26
N ARG A 17 6.30 -27.98 -1.58
CA ARG A 17 6.57 -27.37 -0.28
C ARG A 17 6.84 -28.41 0.81
N SER A 18 6.08 -29.51 0.84
CA SER A 18 6.29 -30.63 1.78
C SER A 18 7.61 -31.35 1.53
N LEU A 19 8.01 -31.55 0.27
CA LEU A 19 9.28 -32.17 -0.10
C LEU A 19 10.47 -31.30 0.29
N SER A 20 10.38 -29.98 0.09
CA SER A 20 11.38 -29.02 0.56
C SER A 20 11.48 -28.96 2.08
N LEU A 21 10.35 -29.01 2.80
CA LEU A 21 10.31 -29.06 4.27
C LEU A 21 10.95 -30.33 4.82
N LEU A 22 10.67 -31.48 4.21
CA LEU A 22 11.30 -32.75 4.55
C LEU A 22 12.81 -32.72 4.31
N GLY A 23 13.25 -32.16 3.18
CA GLY A 23 14.68 -31.97 2.89
C GLY A 23 15.38 -31.05 3.88
N ALA A 24 14.73 -29.95 4.28
CA ALA A 24 15.26 -29.03 5.28
C ALA A 24 15.37 -29.70 6.66
N ALA A 25 14.34 -30.44 7.09
CA ALA A 25 14.35 -31.17 8.35
C ALA A 25 15.44 -32.25 8.40
N LEU A 26 15.64 -32.97 7.29
CA LEU A 26 16.65 -34.02 7.17
C LEU A 26 18.07 -33.41 7.19
N CYS A 27 18.26 -32.24 6.57
CA CYS A 27 19.51 -31.47 6.63
C CYS A 27 19.83 -31.01 8.07
N PHE A 28 18.84 -30.48 8.80
CA PHE A 28 19.00 -30.09 10.20
C PHE A 28 19.35 -31.29 11.10
N PHE A 29 18.73 -32.45 10.87
CA PHE A 29 19.01 -33.67 11.62
C PHE A 29 20.46 -34.15 11.42
N ILE A 30 20.97 -34.08 10.19
CA ILE A 30 22.37 -34.42 9.87
C ILE A 30 23.35 -33.43 10.53
N MET A 31 23.06 -32.12 10.51
CA MET A 31 23.90 -31.12 11.19
C MET A 31 23.97 -31.36 12.70
N PHE A 32 22.83 -31.66 13.33
CA PHE A 32 22.72 -31.88 14.77
C PHE A 32 23.45 -33.14 15.24
N SER A 33 23.40 -34.21 14.43
CA SER A 33 24.09 -35.47 14.71
C SER A 33 25.62 -35.36 14.61
N THR A 34 26.14 -34.47 13.76
CA THR A 34 27.59 -34.33 13.54
C THR A 34 28.25 -33.45 14.59
N HIS A 35 27.75 -32.22 14.79
CA HIS A 35 28.28 -31.29 15.79
C HIS A 35 27.17 -30.33 16.24
N TRP A 36 26.63 -30.59 17.42
CA TRP A 36 25.46 -29.89 17.95
C TRP A 36 25.71 -28.39 18.23
N ASP A 37 26.94 -28.00 18.58
CA ASP A 37 27.28 -26.61 18.89
C ASP A 37 27.13 -25.68 17.67
N TYR A 38 27.62 -26.09 16.49
CA TYR A 38 27.49 -25.30 15.27
C TYR A 38 26.04 -25.20 14.78
N ALA A 39 25.24 -26.24 15.00
CA ALA A 39 23.82 -26.24 14.66
C ALA A 39 23.05 -25.20 15.50
N LEU A 40 23.33 -25.10 16.81
CA LEU A 40 22.71 -24.11 17.69
C LEU A 40 23.08 -22.67 17.29
N VAL A 41 24.35 -22.41 16.98
CA VAL A 41 24.81 -21.09 16.52
C VAL A 41 24.11 -20.68 15.21
N SER A 42 23.99 -21.59 14.25
CA SER A 42 23.31 -21.32 12.97
C SER A 42 21.81 -21.05 13.14
N ILE A 43 21.12 -21.79 14.00
CA ILE A 43 19.68 -21.57 14.28
C ILE A 43 19.48 -20.20 14.93
N PHE A 44 20.30 -19.86 15.92
CA PHE A 44 20.23 -18.57 16.60
C PHE A 44 20.45 -17.40 15.62
N LEU A 45 21.45 -17.51 14.75
CA LEU A 45 21.72 -16.50 13.72
C LEU A 45 20.55 -16.38 12.73
N CYS A 46 19.98 -17.49 12.26
CA CYS A 46 18.81 -17.48 11.38
C CYS A 46 17.59 -16.82 12.04
N VAL A 47 17.33 -17.12 13.32
CA VAL A 47 16.23 -16.49 14.08
C VAL A 47 16.49 -15.00 14.24
N LEU A 48 17.72 -14.57 14.54
CA LEU A 48 18.08 -13.16 14.64
C LEU A 48 17.88 -12.41 13.32
N ILE A 49 18.36 -12.97 12.21
CA ILE A 49 18.18 -12.39 10.87
C ILE A 49 16.69 -12.34 10.51
N TYR A 50 15.95 -13.41 10.78
CA TYR A 50 14.50 -13.45 10.53
C TYR A 50 13.77 -12.38 11.35
N LYS A 51 14.06 -12.28 12.66
CA LYS A 51 13.54 -11.22 13.55
C LYS A 51 13.91 -9.83 13.04
N TYR A 52 15.15 -9.65 12.56
CA TYR A 52 15.65 -8.39 12.04
C TYR A 52 14.91 -7.96 10.77
N VAL A 53 14.74 -8.87 9.81
CA VAL A 53 14.00 -8.61 8.55
C VAL A 53 12.53 -8.32 8.83
N GLU A 54 11.91 -9.06 9.75
CA GLU A 54 10.52 -8.84 10.17
C GLU A 54 10.34 -7.46 10.85
N TRP A 55 11.30 -7.03 11.68
CA TRP A 55 11.32 -5.68 12.27
C TRP A 55 11.59 -4.57 11.26
N LYS A 56 12.41 -4.86 10.25
CA LYS A 56 12.65 -3.96 9.11
C LYS A 56 11.55 -4.04 8.05
N GLY A 57 10.37 -4.54 8.42
CA GLY A 57 9.21 -4.67 7.54
C GLY A 57 8.97 -3.40 6.72
N PRO A 58 8.59 -3.53 5.44
CA PRO A 58 8.55 -2.43 4.51
C PRO A 58 7.61 -1.34 5.02
N GLN A 59 8.18 -0.16 5.33
CA GLN A 59 7.43 1.06 5.58
C GLN A 59 6.89 1.57 4.25
N LEU A 60 5.87 0.89 3.76
CA LEU A 60 5.27 1.12 2.45
C LEU A 60 4.18 2.19 2.56
N LEU A 61 4.50 3.41 2.16
CA LEU A 61 3.50 4.47 2.02
C LEU A 61 2.71 4.27 0.73
N LEU A 62 1.44 4.65 0.77
CA LEU A 62 0.58 4.81 -0.39
C LEU A 62 0.25 6.30 -0.51
N LEU A 63 0.00 6.81 -1.70
CA LEU A 63 -0.48 8.17 -1.94
C LEU A 63 -1.56 8.10 -3.00
N PHE A 64 -2.82 7.96 -2.60
CA PHE A 64 -3.96 7.92 -3.52
C PHE A 64 -4.32 9.31 -4.04
N SER A 65 -3.54 9.88 -4.96
CA SER A 65 -3.95 11.12 -5.63
C SER A 65 -5.14 10.85 -6.55
N MET A 66 -6.36 10.95 -6.01
CA MET A 66 -7.60 10.95 -6.78
C MET A 66 -8.36 12.25 -6.50
N PRO A 67 -8.82 12.97 -7.55
CA PRO A 67 -9.76 14.06 -7.37
C PRO A 67 -11.08 13.48 -6.86
N TRP A 68 -11.54 13.97 -5.70
CA TRP A 68 -12.83 13.55 -5.15
C TRP A 68 -13.97 14.10 -6.01
N SER A 69 -14.46 13.29 -6.95
CA SER A 69 -15.67 13.57 -7.74
C SER A 69 -16.85 12.74 -7.23
N LYS A 70 -18.01 13.38 -7.06
CA LYS A 70 -19.18 12.89 -6.29
C LYS A 70 -19.84 11.60 -6.81
N GLU A 71 -19.54 11.11 -8.01
CA GLU A 71 -20.33 10.04 -8.66
C GLU A 71 -19.55 8.87 -9.28
N LEU A 72 -18.27 9.02 -9.61
CA LEU A 72 -17.53 8.01 -10.39
C LEU A 72 -16.35 7.36 -9.64
N VAL A 73 -16.24 7.62 -8.33
CA VAL A 73 -15.03 7.34 -7.55
C VAL A 73 -15.13 6.07 -6.70
N ASP A 74 -16.32 5.58 -6.35
CA ASP A 74 -16.44 4.53 -5.34
C ASP A 74 -15.81 3.18 -5.76
N VAL A 75 -15.97 2.72 -7.02
CA VAL A 75 -15.48 1.38 -7.42
C VAL A 75 -13.96 1.34 -7.65
N ARG A 76 -13.39 2.37 -8.30
CA ARG A 76 -11.96 2.39 -8.65
C ARG A 76 -11.06 2.55 -7.42
N TYR A 77 -11.47 3.43 -6.51
CA TYR A 77 -10.76 3.66 -5.25
C TYR A 77 -10.78 2.40 -4.37
N LEU A 78 -11.93 1.73 -4.24
CA LEU A 78 -12.02 0.48 -3.47
C LEU A 78 -11.13 -0.62 -4.07
N ASN A 79 -11.07 -0.75 -5.40
CA ASN A 79 -10.19 -1.72 -6.04
C ASN A 79 -8.71 -1.42 -5.79
N LEU A 80 -8.31 -0.15 -5.84
CA LEU A 80 -6.94 0.25 -5.57
C LEU A 80 -6.60 0.10 -4.07
N LEU A 81 -7.56 0.33 -3.18
CA LEU A 81 -7.44 0.08 -1.74
C LEU A 81 -7.28 -1.42 -1.44
N ASN A 82 -8.05 -2.27 -2.13
CA ASN A 82 -7.91 -3.73 -2.05
C ASN A 82 -6.55 -4.20 -2.57
N LEU A 83 -6.09 -3.68 -3.72
CA LEU A 83 -4.75 -3.96 -4.25
C LEU A 83 -3.66 -3.54 -3.25
N ALA A 84 -3.79 -2.34 -2.68
CA ALA A 84 -2.88 -1.84 -1.66
C ALA A 84 -2.84 -2.74 -0.41
N SER A 85 -3.98 -3.27 0.01
CA SER A 85 -4.06 -4.20 1.14
C SER A 85 -3.39 -5.53 0.83
N GLN A 86 -3.59 -6.06 -0.36
CA GLN A 86 -2.93 -7.29 -0.82
C GLN A 86 -1.41 -7.13 -0.89
N LEU A 87 -0.92 -6.02 -1.45
CA LEU A 87 0.51 -5.71 -1.52
C LEU A 87 1.15 -5.57 -0.14
N LYS A 88 0.38 -5.04 0.81
CA LYS A 88 0.88 -4.75 2.16
C LYS A 88 0.77 -5.92 3.14
N ALA A 89 -0.08 -6.90 2.83
CA ALA A 89 -0.34 -8.06 3.69
C ALA A 89 -0.56 -7.69 5.18
N GLY A 90 -1.14 -6.51 5.44
CA GLY A 90 -1.43 -5.99 6.78
C GLY A 90 -0.24 -5.45 7.60
N LYS A 91 0.98 -5.36 7.05
CA LYS A 91 2.17 -4.86 7.76
C LYS A 91 2.70 -3.54 7.18
N GLY A 92 3.04 -2.59 8.06
CA GLY A 92 3.58 -1.26 7.68
C GLY A 92 2.57 -0.12 7.80
N LEU A 93 3.00 1.13 7.54
CA LEU A 93 2.20 2.35 7.71
C LEU A 93 1.68 2.91 6.38
N THR A 94 0.38 3.04 6.19
CA THR A 94 -0.24 3.59 4.97
C THR A 94 -0.70 5.04 5.20
N VAL A 95 -0.61 5.92 4.19
CA VAL A 95 -1.21 7.27 4.27
C VAL A 95 -2.08 7.55 3.05
N ALA A 96 -3.39 7.33 3.10
CA ALA A 96 -4.25 7.71 1.98
C ALA A 96 -4.40 9.24 1.97
N THR A 97 -4.11 9.91 0.85
CA THR A 97 -4.29 11.36 0.73
C THR A 97 -5.17 11.72 -0.44
N SER A 98 -6.33 12.34 -0.21
CA SER A 98 -7.21 12.84 -1.29
C SER A 98 -7.01 14.34 -1.52
N PHE A 99 -7.14 14.76 -2.77
CA PHE A 99 -7.12 16.17 -3.17
C PHE A 99 -8.54 16.68 -3.37
N LEU A 100 -8.85 17.79 -2.70
CA LEU A 100 -10.13 18.48 -2.80
C LEU A 100 -9.91 19.87 -3.41
N ARG A 101 -10.61 20.15 -4.52
CA ARG A 101 -10.65 21.48 -5.12
C ARG A 101 -11.55 22.38 -4.27
N GLY A 102 -11.00 23.46 -3.74
CA GLY A 102 -11.72 24.40 -2.88
C GLY A 102 -10.80 25.43 -2.25
N SER A 103 -11.39 26.39 -1.54
CA SER A 103 -10.63 27.40 -0.80
C SER A 103 -10.68 27.10 0.70
N LEU A 104 -9.57 27.30 1.43
CA LEU A 104 -9.57 27.15 2.90
C LEU A 104 -10.44 28.20 3.60
N ASN A 105 -10.76 29.30 2.91
CA ASN A 105 -11.56 30.40 3.43
C ASN A 105 -13.05 30.04 3.51
N SER A 106 -13.49 29.03 2.77
CA SER A 106 -14.88 28.57 2.79
C SER A 106 -15.11 27.57 3.94
N PRO A 107 -16.03 27.86 4.89
CA PRO A 107 -16.37 26.92 5.95
C PRO A 107 -17.02 25.64 5.42
N ASP A 108 -17.66 25.68 4.25
CA ASP A 108 -18.32 24.52 3.65
C ASP A 108 -17.31 23.53 3.04
N ASP A 109 -16.23 24.04 2.45
CA ASP A 109 -15.18 23.19 1.88
C ASP A 109 -14.38 22.49 2.99
N ARG A 110 -14.19 23.16 4.14
CA ARG A 110 -13.59 22.53 5.32
C ARG A 110 -14.44 21.38 5.87
N LYS A 111 -15.77 21.57 5.96
CA LYS A 111 -16.70 20.51 6.36
C LYS A 111 -16.67 19.33 5.39
N ARG A 112 -16.62 19.59 4.07
CA ARG A 112 -16.48 18.55 3.05
C ARG A 112 -15.17 17.78 3.21
N ALA A 113 -14.05 18.47 3.43
CA ALA A 113 -12.76 17.83 3.65
C ALA A 113 -12.78 16.91 4.88
N GLU A 114 -13.40 17.34 5.98
CA GLU A 114 -13.56 16.51 7.20
C GLU A 114 -14.44 15.27 6.93
N GLN A 115 -15.54 15.42 6.18
CA GLN A 115 -16.39 14.30 5.79
C GLN A 115 -15.65 13.27 4.93
N ILE A 116 -14.88 13.73 3.93
CA ILE A 116 -14.09 12.88 3.04
C ILE A 116 -13.00 12.15 3.84
N LYS A 117 -12.34 12.85 4.76
CA LYS A 117 -11.35 12.24 5.65
C LYS A 117 -11.96 11.12 6.49
N SER A 118 -13.11 11.36 7.12
CA SER A 118 -13.78 10.35 7.95
C SER A 118 -14.24 9.13 7.14
N ARG A 119 -14.69 9.33 5.90
CA ARG A 119 -15.10 8.24 5.01
C ARG A 119 -13.91 7.38 4.58
N MET A 120 -12.79 8.00 4.18
CA MET A 120 -11.57 7.27 3.84
C MET A 120 -11.00 6.49 5.02
N ASP A 121 -11.04 7.07 6.23
CA ASP A 121 -10.57 6.37 7.44
C ASP A 121 -11.39 5.11 7.73
N PHE A 122 -12.71 5.19 7.55
CA PHE A 122 -13.62 4.06 7.69
C PHE A 122 -13.33 2.95 6.67
N ASP A 123 -13.19 3.30 5.39
CA ASP A 123 -12.93 2.34 4.32
C ASP A 123 -11.54 1.68 4.48
N MET A 124 -10.51 2.45 4.88
CA MET A 124 -9.18 1.91 5.19
C MET A 124 -9.26 0.86 6.30
N ASN A 125 -10.08 1.11 7.31
CA ASN A 125 -10.28 0.17 8.42
C ASN A 125 -11.01 -1.11 7.96
N GLN A 126 -12.00 -0.99 7.05
CA GLN A 126 -12.68 -2.16 6.46
C GLN A 126 -11.72 -3.08 5.71
N VAL A 127 -10.80 -2.51 4.92
CA VAL A 127 -9.81 -3.28 4.13
C VAL A 127 -8.60 -3.72 4.99
N ARG A 128 -8.67 -3.53 6.32
CA ARG A 128 -7.60 -3.85 7.30
C ARG A 128 -6.26 -3.19 6.97
N LEU A 129 -6.30 -2.01 6.36
CA LEU A 129 -5.14 -1.21 6.02
C LEU A 129 -4.78 -0.31 7.20
N ARG A 130 -3.70 -0.67 7.93
CA ARG A 130 -3.18 0.17 9.03
C ARG A 130 -2.54 1.45 8.47
N GLY A 131 -3.17 2.59 8.74
CA GLY A 131 -2.73 3.87 8.20
C GLY A 131 -3.57 5.05 8.66
N PHE A 132 -3.31 6.21 8.05
CA PHE A 132 -4.01 7.46 8.30
C PHE A 132 -4.57 8.05 6.99
N ALA A 133 -5.77 8.61 7.04
CA ALA A 133 -6.33 9.41 5.97
C ALA A 133 -5.96 10.89 6.11
N LYS A 134 -5.51 11.51 5.02
CA LYS A 134 -5.23 12.94 4.89
C LYS A 134 -6.05 13.52 3.74
N VAL A 135 -6.49 14.75 3.87
CA VAL A 135 -7.17 15.49 2.79
C VAL A 135 -6.42 16.79 2.60
N LEU A 136 -6.07 17.10 1.35
CA LEU A 136 -5.38 18.32 0.97
C LEU A 136 -6.32 19.16 0.13
N VAL A 137 -6.60 20.38 0.59
CA VAL A 137 -7.42 21.35 -0.15
C VAL A 137 -6.48 22.20 -1.00
N HIS A 138 -6.76 22.32 -2.29
CA HIS A 138 -5.97 23.11 -3.22
C HIS A 138 -6.85 24.03 -4.07
N GLU A 139 -6.27 25.16 -4.48
CA GLU A 139 -6.86 26.08 -5.45
C GLU A 139 -6.65 25.58 -6.89
N GLU A 140 -7.29 26.25 -7.85
CA GLU A 140 -7.47 25.81 -9.23
C GLU A 140 -6.20 25.58 -10.06
N ASN A 141 -5.06 26.11 -9.64
CA ASN A 141 -3.86 26.16 -10.48
C ASN A 141 -2.57 25.78 -9.73
N GLN A 142 -2.70 25.02 -8.64
CA GLN A 142 -1.60 24.73 -7.70
C GLN A 142 -1.56 23.26 -7.28
N ILE A 143 -2.09 22.33 -8.10
CA ILE A 143 -2.17 20.91 -7.76
C ILE A 143 -0.76 20.31 -7.70
N ALA A 144 0.10 20.64 -8.66
CA ALA A 144 1.47 20.15 -8.73
C ALA A 144 2.32 20.61 -7.55
N GLY A 145 2.22 21.89 -7.18
CA GLY A 145 2.90 22.45 -5.99
C GLY A 145 2.41 21.81 -4.70
N SER A 146 1.10 21.59 -4.61
CA SER A 146 0.44 20.92 -3.49
C SER A 146 0.87 19.45 -3.35
N MET A 147 0.96 18.73 -4.46
CA MET A 147 1.40 17.32 -4.49
C MET A 147 2.88 17.17 -4.14
N SER A 148 3.74 18.03 -4.68
CA SER A 148 5.18 18.00 -4.36
C SER A 148 5.44 18.35 -2.90
N THR A 149 4.74 19.37 -2.37
CA THR A 149 4.77 19.69 -0.93
C THR A 149 4.28 18.52 -0.08
N LEU A 150 3.23 17.82 -0.52
CA LEU A 150 2.72 16.65 0.17
C LEU A 150 3.76 15.52 0.20
N ILE A 151 4.39 15.19 -0.93
CA ILE A 151 5.41 14.14 -1.00
C ILE A 151 6.60 14.46 -0.09
N GLN A 152 7.00 15.73 -0.01
CA GLN A 152 8.11 16.17 0.82
C GLN A 152 7.75 16.23 2.32
N SER A 153 6.51 16.58 2.65
CA SER A 153 6.03 16.75 4.02
C SER A 153 5.38 15.49 4.62
N VAL A 154 5.09 14.47 3.80
CA VAL A 154 4.52 13.21 4.28
C VAL A 154 5.59 12.40 4.98
N GLY A 155 5.41 12.23 6.29
CA GLY A 155 6.25 11.44 7.16
C GLY A 155 6.34 12.09 8.54
N LEU A 156 6.51 11.27 9.57
CA LEU A 156 6.66 11.75 10.96
C LEU A 156 7.95 11.14 11.51
N GLY A 157 9.02 11.94 11.55
CA GLY A 157 10.36 11.48 11.94
C GLY A 157 10.93 10.47 10.96
N GLY A 158 11.35 9.30 11.45
CA GLY A 158 11.91 8.22 10.63
C GLY A 158 10.90 7.43 9.78
N LEU A 159 9.60 7.69 9.96
CA LEU A 159 8.52 7.05 9.18
C LEU A 159 8.27 7.84 7.91
N LYS A 160 9.13 7.65 6.92
CA LYS A 160 9.03 8.29 5.60
C LYS A 160 8.51 7.29 4.55
N PRO A 161 7.69 7.73 3.60
CA PRO A 161 7.38 6.96 2.40
C PRO A 161 8.55 6.55 1.54
N ASN A 162 8.50 5.30 1.08
CA ASN A 162 9.42 4.78 0.05
C ASN A 162 8.74 4.47 -1.29
N THR A 163 7.41 4.54 -1.36
CA THR A 163 6.64 4.18 -2.56
C THR A 163 5.44 5.10 -2.71
N VAL A 164 5.05 5.38 -3.95
CA VAL A 164 3.89 6.17 -4.32
C VAL A 164 3.07 5.31 -5.29
N LEU A 165 1.78 5.13 -4.99
CA LEU A 165 0.85 4.37 -5.82
C LEU A 165 -0.19 5.33 -6.38
N VAL A 166 -0.13 5.57 -7.69
CA VAL A 166 -1.06 6.47 -8.39
C VAL A 166 -1.81 5.66 -9.44
N SER A 167 -3.11 5.92 -9.57
CA SER A 167 -3.89 5.35 -10.66
C SER A 167 -3.53 6.04 -11.98
N TRP A 168 -3.41 5.26 -13.04
CA TRP A 168 -3.16 5.80 -14.37
C TRP A 168 -4.27 6.78 -14.80
N PRO A 169 -3.95 7.98 -15.30
CA PRO A 169 -4.94 8.91 -15.80
C PRO A 169 -5.60 8.34 -17.06
N VAL A 170 -6.91 8.18 -17.03
CA VAL A 170 -7.70 7.78 -18.21
C VAL A 170 -8.14 9.05 -18.91
N HIS A 171 -7.70 9.25 -20.16
CA HIS A 171 -8.09 10.40 -20.97
C HIS A 171 -9.57 10.28 -21.36
N GLU A 172 -10.44 11.12 -20.80
CA GLU A 172 -11.80 11.27 -21.28
C GLU A 172 -11.83 12.31 -22.41
N ARG A 173 -12.29 11.92 -23.60
CA ARG A 173 -12.28 12.73 -24.85
C ARG A 173 -13.28 13.92 -24.85
N GLY A 174 -13.60 14.52 -23.71
CA GLY A 174 -14.65 15.56 -23.66
C GLY A 174 -14.70 16.47 -22.44
N SER A 175 -13.77 16.37 -21.49
CA SER A 175 -13.68 17.30 -20.36
C SER A 175 -12.71 18.45 -20.66
N SER A 176 -13.12 19.66 -20.30
CA SER A 176 -12.44 20.93 -20.55
C SER A 176 -10.93 20.92 -20.26
N GLU A 177 -10.15 21.26 -21.29
CA GLU A 177 -8.67 21.25 -21.43
C GLU A 177 -7.83 21.97 -20.35
N SER A 178 -8.44 22.69 -19.39
CA SER A 178 -7.67 23.48 -18.42
C SER A 178 -7.22 22.69 -17.19
N SER A 179 -8.03 21.74 -16.71
CA SER A 179 -7.69 20.95 -15.49
C SER A 179 -6.78 19.75 -15.78
N ASP A 180 -6.76 19.25 -17.02
CA ASP A 180 -6.01 18.04 -17.41
C ASP A 180 -4.53 18.32 -17.71
N SER A 181 -4.17 19.58 -18.00
CA SER A 181 -2.79 19.97 -18.36
C SER A 181 -1.77 19.77 -17.23
N GLU A 182 -2.16 19.95 -15.97
CA GLU A 182 -1.29 19.78 -14.81
C GLU A 182 -1.07 18.29 -14.46
N TYR A 183 -2.03 17.41 -14.79
CA TYR A 183 -1.91 15.96 -14.60
C TYR A 183 -1.06 15.29 -15.69
N ASN A 184 -1.06 15.85 -16.91
CA ASN A 184 -0.30 15.34 -18.05
C ASN A 184 1.22 15.50 -17.92
N THR A 185 1.72 16.27 -16.95
CA THR A 185 3.16 16.49 -16.75
C THR A 185 3.85 15.35 -15.97
N PHE A 186 3.09 14.37 -15.48
CA PHE A 186 3.62 13.24 -14.70
C PHE A 186 3.54 11.88 -15.42
N ALA A 187 3.40 11.89 -16.76
CA ALA A 187 3.62 10.73 -17.63
C ALA A 187 4.94 10.87 -18.40
#